data_AF-A0A8U0V9H9-F1
#
_entry.id   AF-A0A8U0V9H9-F1
#
_cell.length_a   1.000
_cell.length_b   1.000
_cell.length_c   1.000
_cell.angle_alpha   90.00
_cell.angle_beta   90.00
_cell.angle_gamma   90.00
#
_symmetry.space_group_name_H-M   'P 1'
#
loop_
_entity.id
_entity.type
_entity.pdbx_description
1 polymer ?
#
loop_
_entity_poly.entity_id
_entity_poly.type
_entity_poly.pdbx_seq_one_letter_code
_entity_poly.pdbx_strand_id
1 'polypeptide(L)'
;MAERADKLEAAIDHLVPAILRQDLHCVHTFLDTYDTFASTGEVLDQLCARFGCYYSTYEEVKRSQEQRDMAIYAILNTWVEKYPGDFVQPPEFPSLHTLLAYLQVYVPGSDLQSRAQLLLPESQCPPREATEPEAGGEEDWG
;
A
#
# COMPACT_ATOMS: atom_id res chain seq x y z
N MET A 1 -13.03 21.93 -1.34
CA MET A 1 -12.93 20.49 -1.67
C MET A 1 -12.31 20.31 -3.05
N ALA A 2 -12.93 20.78 -4.15
CA ALA A 2 -12.35 20.74 -5.50
C ALA A 2 -10.84 21.07 -5.56
N GLU A 3 -10.43 22.26 -5.10
CA GLU A 3 -9.02 22.70 -5.14
C GLU A 3 -8.00 21.73 -4.50
N ARG A 4 -8.41 20.88 -3.54
CA ARG A 4 -7.52 19.86 -2.96
C ARG A 4 -7.41 18.63 -3.85
N ALA A 5 -8.52 18.19 -4.44
CA ALA A 5 -8.52 17.11 -5.43
C ALA A 5 -7.72 17.51 -6.68
N ASP A 6 -7.92 18.74 -7.19
CA ASP A 6 -7.18 19.28 -8.34
C ASP A 6 -5.66 19.33 -8.08
N LYS A 7 -5.25 19.69 -6.85
CA LYS A 7 -3.83 19.67 -6.42
C LYS A 7 -3.26 18.26 -6.32
N LEU A 8 -4.02 17.33 -5.78
CA LEU A 8 -3.62 15.93 -5.65
C LEU A 8 -3.48 15.24 -7.02
N GLU A 9 -4.43 15.47 -7.92
CA GLU A 9 -4.40 15.03 -9.32
C GLU A 9 -3.16 15.57 -10.03
N ALA A 10 -2.91 16.88 -9.96
CA ALA A 10 -1.72 17.50 -10.56
C ALA A 10 -0.39 16.96 -9.98
N ALA A 11 -0.35 16.61 -8.69
CA ALA A 11 0.82 16.01 -8.06
C ALA A 11 1.06 14.58 -8.57
N ILE A 12 0.02 13.74 -8.65
CA ILE A 12 0.11 12.36 -9.14
C ILE A 12 0.48 12.32 -10.63
N ASP A 13 -0.11 13.19 -11.45
CA ASP A 13 0.22 13.32 -12.86
C ASP A 13 1.66 13.83 -13.10
N HIS A 14 2.28 14.48 -12.10
CA HIS A 14 3.70 14.85 -12.12
C HIS A 14 4.64 13.74 -11.59
N LEU A 15 4.18 12.94 -10.62
CA LEU A 15 4.95 11.84 -10.03
C LEU A 15 5.20 10.70 -11.01
N VAL A 16 4.21 10.34 -11.81
CA VAL A 16 4.32 9.27 -12.81
C VAL A 16 5.49 9.51 -13.80
N PRO A 17 5.62 10.67 -14.47
CA PRO A 17 6.78 10.95 -15.30
C PRO A 17 8.09 11.19 -14.51
N ALA A 18 8.04 11.55 -13.22
CA ALA A 18 9.23 11.64 -12.38
C ALA A 18 9.82 10.25 -12.08
N ILE A 19 8.99 9.27 -11.71
CA ILE A 19 9.39 7.84 -11.57
C ILE A 19 10.01 7.31 -12.87
N LEU A 20 9.42 7.63 -14.03
CA LEU A 20 9.96 7.20 -15.33
C LEU A 20 11.33 7.82 -15.66
N ARG A 21 11.70 8.93 -15.00
CA ARG A 21 13.04 9.54 -15.02
C ARG A 21 13.95 9.04 -13.89
N GLN A 22 13.49 8.07 -13.09
CA GLN A 22 14.13 7.54 -11.88
C GLN A 22 14.31 8.57 -10.76
N ASP A 23 13.51 9.64 -10.75
CA ASP A 23 13.51 10.64 -9.68
C ASP A 23 12.68 10.16 -8.48
N LEU A 24 13.32 9.37 -7.61
CA LEU A 24 12.74 8.93 -6.35
C LEU A 24 12.63 10.07 -5.32
N HIS A 25 13.38 11.17 -5.49
CA HIS A 25 13.32 12.32 -4.57
C HIS A 25 11.96 13.04 -4.68
N CYS A 26 11.39 13.15 -5.89
CA CYS A 26 10.02 13.60 -6.08
C CYS A 26 8.99 12.76 -5.29
N VAL A 27 9.18 11.43 -5.24
CA VAL A 27 8.30 10.51 -4.52
C VAL A 27 8.38 10.77 -3.01
N HIS A 28 9.60 10.80 -2.47
CA HIS A 28 9.83 11.12 -1.06
C HIS A 28 9.25 12.48 -0.67
N THR A 29 9.54 13.53 -1.46
CA THR A 29 9.02 14.88 -1.20
C THR A 29 7.49 14.92 -1.16
N PHE A 30 6.81 14.18 -2.03
CA PHE A 30 5.35 14.07 -2.01
C PHE A 30 4.86 13.29 -0.77
N LEU A 31 5.45 12.13 -0.48
CA LEU A 31 5.09 11.31 0.68
C LEU A 31 5.35 12.02 2.02
N ASP A 32 6.35 12.90 2.08
CA ASP A 32 6.67 13.74 3.24
C ASP A 32 5.69 14.93 3.43
N THR A 33 4.82 15.24 2.47
CA THR A 33 4.03 16.51 2.48
C THR A 33 2.56 16.40 2.07
N TYR A 34 2.08 15.25 1.60
CA TYR A 34 0.70 15.11 1.12
C TYR A 34 -0.34 15.30 2.24
N ASP A 35 0.00 14.96 3.48
CA ASP A 35 -0.83 15.11 4.69
C ASP A 35 -1.35 16.55 4.87
N THR A 36 -0.57 17.53 4.41
CA THR A 36 -0.94 18.95 4.46
C THR A 36 -2.13 19.33 3.57
N PHE A 37 -2.50 18.49 2.59
CA PHE A 37 -3.59 18.76 1.65
C PHE A 37 -4.53 17.57 1.33
N ALA A 38 -4.14 16.34 1.62
CA ALA A 38 -4.90 15.11 1.34
C ALA A 38 -4.69 14.04 2.43
N SER A 39 -5.61 13.10 2.53
CA SER A 39 -5.50 11.91 3.39
C SER A 39 -4.90 10.71 2.65
N THR A 40 -4.36 9.74 3.39
CA THR A 40 -3.84 8.46 2.85
C THR A 40 -4.85 7.77 1.94
N GLY A 41 -6.14 7.76 2.31
CA GLY A 41 -7.22 7.21 1.50
C GLY A 41 -7.43 7.94 0.18
N GLU A 42 -7.48 9.28 0.18
CA GLU A 42 -7.63 10.08 -1.05
C GLU A 42 -6.45 9.87 -2.02
N VAL A 43 -5.23 9.77 -1.51
CA VAL A 43 -4.04 9.47 -2.32
C VAL A 43 -4.10 8.06 -2.91
N LEU A 44 -4.49 7.05 -2.10
CA LEU A 44 -4.66 5.67 -2.56
C LEU A 44 -5.73 5.58 -3.66
N ASP A 45 -6.92 6.14 -3.43
CA ASP A 45 -8.02 6.12 -4.39
C ASP A 45 -7.60 6.76 -5.73
N GLN A 46 -6.85 7.86 -5.70
CA GLN A 46 -6.36 8.54 -6.91
C GLN A 46 -5.25 7.79 -7.65
N LEU A 47 -4.37 7.08 -6.94
CA LEU A 47 -3.36 6.19 -7.54
C LEU A 47 -4.03 4.94 -8.15
N CYS A 48 -4.94 4.31 -7.40
CA CYS A 48 -5.62 3.09 -7.82
C CYS A 48 -6.65 3.33 -8.93
N ALA A 49 -7.29 4.51 -9.00
CA ALA A 49 -8.14 4.90 -10.14
C ALA A 49 -7.36 5.07 -11.46
N ARG A 50 -6.03 5.26 -11.40
CA ARG A 50 -5.14 5.33 -12.58
C ARG A 50 -4.49 3.97 -12.92
N PHE A 51 -4.46 3.03 -11.97
CA PHE A 51 -3.87 1.70 -12.15
C PHE A 51 -4.79 0.80 -12.98
N GLY A 52 -4.29 0.22 -14.08
CA GLY A 52 -5.06 -0.66 -14.96
C GLY A 52 -6.25 -0.01 -15.69
N CYS A 53 -6.42 1.32 -15.54
CA CYS A 53 -7.52 2.06 -16.11
C CYS A 53 -7.23 2.43 -17.57
N TYR A 54 -7.48 1.50 -18.52
CA TYR A 54 -8.10 1.75 -19.84
C TYR A 54 -8.28 0.48 -20.69
N TYR A 55 -9.45 0.30 -21.30
CA TYR A 55 -9.68 -0.69 -22.37
C TYR A 55 -9.18 -0.17 -23.73
N SER A 56 -7.86 -0.11 -23.94
CA SER A 56 -7.28 0.25 -25.25
C SER A 56 -6.70 -0.97 -25.98
N THR A 57 -7.04 -1.11 -27.27
CA THR A 57 -6.54 -2.18 -28.14
C THR A 57 -5.28 -1.82 -28.91
N TYR A 58 -4.70 -0.63 -28.69
CA TYR A 58 -3.54 -0.13 -29.43
C TYR A 58 -2.22 -0.35 -28.66
N GLU A 59 -1.22 -0.95 -29.30
CA GLU A 59 0.03 -1.36 -28.63
C GLU A 59 0.82 -0.21 -27.99
N GLU A 60 0.87 0.97 -28.61
CA GLU A 60 1.60 2.11 -28.03
C GLU A 60 0.92 2.60 -26.75
N VAL A 61 -0.42 2.65 -26.74
CA VAL A 61 -1.20 2.98 -25.54
C VAL A 61 -1.02 1.90 -24.47
N LYS A 62 -0.93 0.62 -24.86
CA LYS A 62 -0.64 -0.49 -23.93
C LYS A 62 0.73 -0.35 -23.28
N ARG A 63 1.80 -0.05 -24.04
CA ARG A 63 3.14 0.20 -23.49
C ARG A 63 3.18 1.42 -22.58
N SER A 64 2.52 2.52 -22.97
CA SER A 64 2.38 3.69 -22.11
C SER A 64 1.60 3.39 -20.83
N GLN A 65 0.59 2.51 -20.88
CA GLN A 65 -0.13 2.06 -19.69
C GLN A 65 0.75 1.20 -18.78
N GLU A 66 1.45 0.20 -19.33
CA GLU A 66 2.37 -0.66 -18.58
C GLU A 66 3.44 0.17 -17.84
N GLN A 67 3.95 1.22 -18.47
CA GLN A 67 4.86 2.19 -17.83
C GLN A 67 4.22 2.97 -16.68
N ARG A 68 2.96 3.38 -16.81
CA ARG A 68 2.21 4.07 -15.73
C ARG A 68 1.89 3.13 -14.57
N ASP A 69 1.44 1.91 -14.86
CA ASP A 69 1.16 0.89 -13.85
C ASP A 69 2.44 0.51 -13.08
N MET A 70 3.57 0.33 -13.79
CA MET A 70 4.89 0.15 -13.15
C MET A 70 5.28 1.34 -12.28
N ALA A 71 4.99 2.58 -12.71
CA ALA A 71 5.29 3.77 -11.93
C ALA A 71 4.44 3.87 -10.65
N ILE A 72 3.15 3.58 -10.74
CA ILE A 72 2.24 3.56 -9.58
C ILE A 72 2.62 2.42 -8.63
N TYR A 73 2.96 1.22 -9.14
CA TYR A 73 3.47 0.12 -8.32
C TYR A 73 4.75 0.51 -7.57
N ALA A 74 5.68 1.21 -8.23
CA ALA A 74 6.90 1.71 -7.59
C ALA A 74 6.60 2.71 -6.46
N ILE A 75 5.69 3.69 -6.70
CA ILE A 75 5.24 4.64 -5.67
C ILE A 75 4.65 3.91 -4.46
N LEU A 76 3.69 3.01 -4.69
CA LEU A 76 3.05 2.22 -3.61
C LEU A 76 4.08 1.35 -2.86
N ASN A 77 5.04 0.75 -3.58
CA ASN A 77 6.07 -0.08 -2.96
C ASN A 77 7.02 0.73 -2.06
N THR A 78 7.48 1.89 -2.53
CA THR A 78 8.27 2.84 -1.73
C THR A 78 7.47 3.36 -0.54
N TRP A 79 6.17 3.67 -0.73
CA TRP A 79 5.31 4.18 0.33
C TRP A 79 5.17 3.18 1.49
N VAL A 80 4.83 1.92 1.18
CA VAL A 80 4.74 0.82 2.17
C VAL A 80 6.11 0.49 2.79
N GLU A 81 7.24 0.81 2.14
CA GLU A 81 8.60 0.55 2.67
C GLU A 81 9.12 1.64 3.60
N LYS A 82 8.89 2.90 3.25
CA LYS A 82 9.54 4.03 3.91
C LYS A 82 8.61 4.76 4.87
N TYR A 83 7.30 4.68 4.65
CA TYR A 83 6.26 5.30 5.48
C TYR A 83 5.12 4.33 5.82
N PRO A 84 5.42 3.14 6.40
CA PRO A 84 4.38 2.18 6.77
C PRO A 84 3.38 2.74 7.80
N GLY A 85 3.78 3.74 8.59
CA GLY A 85 2.94 4.40 9.60
C GLY A 85 1.64 5.00 9.04
N ASP A 86 1.65 5.46 7.79
CA ASP A 86 0.48 6.04 7.12
C ASP A 86 -0.67 5.04 6.98
N PHE A 87 -0.36 3.75 6.95
CA PHE A 87 -1.31 2.64 6.85
C PHE A 87 -1.71 2.09 8.23
N VAL A 88 -0.95 2.41 9.29
CA VAL A 88 -1.18 1.95 10.67
C VAL A 88 -2.20 2.87 11.34
N GLN A 89 -3.45 2.76 10.91
CA GLN A 89 -4.58 3.61 11.31
C GLN A 89 -5.62 2.84 12.17
N PRO A 90 -5.31 2.52 13.45
CA PRO A 90 -6.23 1.80 14.32
C PRO A 90 -7.53 2.60 14.60
N PRO A 91 -8.65 1.93 14.90
CA PRO A 91 -8.79 0.49 15.13
C PRO A 91 -9.00 -0.35 13.87
N GLU A 92 -9.46 0.25 12.77
CA GLU A 92 -9.98 -0.47 11.59
C GLU A 92 -9.01 -0.49 10.39
N PHE A 93 -7.88 0.21 10.44
CA PHE A 93 -6.82 0.22 9.42
C PHE A 93 -7.35 0.45 7.98
N PRO A 94 -8.25 1.43 7.74
CA PRO A 94 -9.01 1.53 6.50
C PRO A 94 -8.12 1.64 5.26
N SER A 95 -7.09 2.50 5.29
CA SER A 95 -6.16 2.66 4.16
C SER A 95 -5.37 1.39 3.85
N LEU A 96 -5.05 0.58 4.86
CA LEU A 96 -4.36 -0.71 4.67
C LEU A 96 -5.28 -1.74 4.02
N HIS A 97 -6.54 -1.85 4.47
CA HIS A 97 -7.52 -2.75 3.86
C HIS A 97 -7.84 -2.34 2.41
N THR A 98 -7.98 -1.05 2.13
CA THR A 98 -8.15 -0.51 0.78
C THR A 98 -6.96 -0.89 -0.11
N LEU A 99 -5.73 -0.66 0.33
CA LEU A 99 -4.51 -1.06 -0.40
C LEU A 99 -4.49 -2.57 -0.68
N LEU A 100 -4.77 -3.40 0.33
CA LEU A 100 -4.77 -4.86 0.19
C LEU A 100 -5.82 -5.37 -0.80
N ALA A 101 -7.02 -4.78 -0.80
CA ALA A 101 -8.06 -5.09 -1.77
C ALA A 101 -7.63 -4.76 -3.20
N TYR A 102 -7.01 -3.59 -3.42
CA TYR A 102 -6.48 -3.22 -4.72
C TYR A 102 -5.35 -4.16 -5.19
N LEU A 103 -4.38 -4.46 -4.32
CA LEU A 103 -3.26 -5.34 -4.66
C LEU A 103 -3.74 -6.77 -4.98
N GLN A 104 -4.77 -7.26 -4.29
CA GLN A 104 -5.38 -8.57 -4.58
C GLN A 104 -6.06 -8.62 -5.96
N VAL A 105 -6.68 -7.54 -6.41
CA VAL A 105 -7.34 -7.47 -7.73
C VAL A 105 -6.32 -7.33 -8.86
N TYR A 106 -5.31 -6.47 -8.69
CA TYR A 106 -4.43 -6.05 -9.79
C TYR A 106 -3.09 -6.79 -9.85
N VAL A 107 -2.49 -7.13 -8.71
CA VAL A 107 -1.14 -7.73 -8.60
C VAL A 107 -1.07 -8.81 -7.50
N PRO A 108 -1.94 -9.85 -7.57
CA PRO A 108 -1.99 -10.90 -6.56
C PRO A 108 -0.68 -11.69 -6.47
N GLY A 109 -0.25 -11.98 -5.24
CA GLY A 109 1.00 -12.70 -4.96
C GLY A 109 2.28 -11.85 -5.08
N SER A 110 2.16 -10.54 -5.28
CA SER A 110 3.31 -9.63 -5.36
C SER A 110 4.02 -9.43 -4.01
N ASP A 111 5.31 -9.09 -4.06
CA ASP A 111 6.09 -8.72 -2.87
C ASP A 111 5.45 -7.52 -2.15
N LEU A 112 4.90 -6.56 -2.89
CA LEU A 112 4.16 -5.43 -2.32
C LEU A 112 2.94 -5.89 -1.52
N GLN A 113 2.14 -6.83 -2.06
CA GLN A 113 1.01 -7.40 -1.31
C GLN A 113 1.48 -8.15 -0.07
N SER A 114 2.58 -8.89 -0.14
CA SER A 114 3.15 -9.61 1.00
C SER A 114 3.63 -8.65 2.09
N ARG A 115 4.30 -7.56 1.69
CA ARG A 115 4.78 -6.51 2.60
C ARG A 115 3.64 -5.72 3.25
N ALA A 116 2.57 -5.43 2.50
CA ALA A 116 1.37 -4.79 3.05
C ALA A 116 0.66 -5.70 4.08
N GLN A 117 0.57 -7.02 3.84
CA GLN A 117 -0.02 -7.97 4.80
C GLN A 117 0.72 -8.00 6.14
N LEU A 118 2.04 -7.81 6.15
CA LEU A 118 2.84 -7.72 7.39
C LEU A 118 2.49 -6.50 8.26
N LEU A 119 1.84 -5.47 7.71
CA LEU A 119 1.36 -4.31 8.47
C LEU A 119 0.04 -4.59 9.21
N LEU A 120 -0.66 -5.69 8.91
CA LEU A 120 -1.89 -6.04 9.61
C LEU A 120 -1.62 -6.33 11.11
N PRO A 121 -2.56 -6.01 12.01
CA PRO A 121 -2.43 -6.35 13.43
C PRO A 121 -2.25 -7.85 13.68
N GLU A 122 -2.93 -8.69 12.89
CA GLU A 122 -2.87 -10.15 12.97
C GLU A 122 -1.46 -10.70 12.72
N SER A 123 -0.69 -10.05 11.82
CA SER A 123 0.69 -10.40 11.49
C SER A 123 1.70 -9.96 12.56
N GLN A 124 1.29 -9.06 13.46
CA GLN A 124 2.12 -8.53 14.55
C GLN A 124 1.84 -9.20 15.90
N CYS A 125 0.76 -9.97 16.01
CA CYS A 125 0.54 -10.87 17.13
C CYS A 125 1.52 -12.06 17.04
N PRO A 126 2.42 -12.27 18.02
CA PRO A 126 3.18 -13.51 18.07
C PRO A 126 2.21 -14.70 18.22
N PRO A 127 2.54 -15.89 17.71
CA PRO A 127 1.77 -17.09 17.99
C PRO A 127 1.63 -17.21 19.51
N ARG A 128 0.38 -17.21 19.99
CA ARG A 128 0.10 -17.40 21.42
C ARG A 128 0.67 -18.75 21.81
N GLU A 129 1.80 -18.74 22.52
CA GLU A 129 2.41 -19.98 23.02
C GLU A 129 1.31 -20.78 23.72
N ALA A 130 1.02 -21.95 23.16
CA ALA A 130 0.01 -22.82 23.71
C ALA A 130 0.57 -23.30 25.04
N THR A 131 0.14 -22.66 26.13
CA THR A 131 0.54 -23.08 27.47
C THR A 131 0.22 -24.57 27.58
N GLU A 132 1.25 -25.38 27.67
CA GLU A 132 1.09 -26.79 27.97
C GLU A 132 0.37 -26.83 29.32
N PRO A 133 -0.77 -27.55 29.44
CA PRO A 133 -1.45 -27.63 30.72
C PRO A 133 -0.51 -28.32 31.70
N GLU A 134 -0.18 -27.64 32.79
CA GLU A 134 0.58 -28.22 33.90
C GLU A 134 -0.10 -29.53 34.34
N ALA A 135 0.56 -30.66 34.04
CA ALA A 135 0.12 -31.98 34.47
C ALA A 135 0.40 -32.14 35.97
N GLY A 136 -0.47 -31.56 36.79
CA GLY A 136 -0.49 -31.75 38.23
C GLY A 136 -1.14 -33.09 38.62
N GLY A 137 -0.52 -33.80 39.57
CA GLY A 137 -0.85 -35.18 39.93
C GLY A 137 -0.24 -36.18 38.92
N GLU A 138 0.21 -37.38 39.29
CA GLU A 138 0.28 -38.09 40.58
C GLU A 138 1.42 -39.15 40.45
N GLU A 139 1.93 -39.87 41.44
CA GLU A 139 1.43 -40.31 42.76
C GLU A 139 2.57 -40.34 43.82
N ASP A 140 2.26 -40.57 45.10
CA ASP A 140 3.21 -40.94 46.17
C ASP A 140 3.01 -42.44 46.50
N TRP A 141 4.00 -43.28 46.18
CA TRP A 141 3.92 -44.74 46.38
C TRP A 141 4.61 -45.16 47.69
N GLY A 142 3.79 -45.45 48.70
CA GLY A 142 4.20 -46.06 49.98
C GLY A 142 4.34 -47.59 49.95
#